data_AF-A0A8H3EGC1-F1
#
_entry.id   AF-A0A8H3EGC1-F1
#
_cell.length_a   1.000
_cell.length_b   1.000
_cell.length_c   1.000
_cell.angle_alpha   90.00
_cell.angle_beta   90.00
_cell.angle_gamma   90.00
#
_symmetry.space_group_name_H-M   'P 1'
#
loop_
_entity.id
_entity.type
_entity.pdbx_description
1 polymer ?
#
loop_
_entity_poly.entity_id
_entity_poly.type
_entity_poly.pdbx_seq_one_letter_code
_entity_poly.pdbx_strand_id
1 'polypeptide(L)'
;MRYTVATLLSAATFSLCAFARPPPPQPVASSTPLVKRYASGWCGVHVTQYQKNEGPTDTPTGNSEYRLTVALYDALQDNMGGAALLDAAGGVYEGIDSGLPDVFEVEVGANDAQPVRFLYNGQAWSSDQGQCSVGGYNGGLRNMDCGFNC
;
A
#
# COMPACT_ATOMS: atom_id res chain seq x y z
N MET A 1 -2.56 -49.15 55.65
CA MET A 1 -1.22 -49.71 55.91
C MET A 1 -0.93 -50.78 54.87
N ARG A 2 0.27 -50.71 54.28
CA ARG A 2 1.02 -51.78 53.60
C ARG A 2 0.62 -52.19 52.17
N TYR A 3 1.55 -51.82 51.29
CA TYR A 3 1.91 -52.29 49.96
C TYR A 3 1.68 -53.77 49.63
N THR A 4 1.44 -54.06 48.35
CA THR A 4 1.94 -55.28 47.69
C THR A 4 2.26 -54.98 46.21
N VAL A 5 3.39 -55.52 45.78
CA VAL A 5 4.07 -55.43 44.47
C VAL A 5 3.63 -56.60 43.59
N ALA A 6 3.53 -56.42 42.26
CA ALA A 6 3.81 -57.48 41.27
C ALA A 6 3.96 -56.94 39.82
N THR A 7 5.21 -56.97 39.35
CA THR A 7 5.75 -57.44 38.05
C THR A 7 4.78 -58.22 37.12
N LEU A 8 4.81 -58.23 35.78
CA LEU A 8 5.89 -58.33 34.76
C LEU A 8 5.27 -58.27 33.33
N LEU A 9 6.15 -58.14 32.31
CA LEU A 9 6.14 -58.77 30.96
C LEU A 9 5.82 -57.94 29.68
N SER A 10 6.89 -57.76 28.90
CA SER A 10 7.04 -57.95 27.44
C SER A 10 6.09 -57.30 26.43
N ALA A 11 6.65 -56.49 25.51
CA ALA A 11 7.15 -56.99 24.22
C ALA A 11 7.77 -55.84 23.39
N ALA A 12 8.96 -56.10 22.85
CA ALA A 12 9.63 -55.23 21.89
C ALA A 12 8.95 -55.30 20.52
N THR A 13 8.82 -54.16 19.85
CA THR A 13 8.70 -54.09 18.39
C THR A 13 9.64 -53.01 17.89
N PHE A 14 10.80 -53.45 17.41
CA PHE A 14 11.69 -52.64 16.57
C PHE A 14 11.04 -52.51 15.20
N SER A 15 10.52 -51.32 14.88
CA SER A 15 10.06 -51.02 13.52
C SER A 15 11.26 -50.69 12.65
N LEU A 16 11.42 -51.47 11.58
CA LEU A 16 12.48 -51.39 10.60
C LEU A 16 12.40 -50.09 9.77
N CYS A 17 13.58 -49.60 9.41
CA CYS A 17 13.87 -48.39 8.66
C CYS A 17 13.01 -48.20 7.40
N ALA A 18 12.48 -46.99 7.22
CA ALA A 18 12.34 -46.38 5.90
C ALA A 18 13.24 -45.14 5.86
N PHE A 19 14.46 -45.29 5.36
CA PHE A 19 15.29 -44.15 4.95
C PHE A 19 14.58 -43.47 3.77
N ALA A 20 13.78 -42.45 4.06
CA ALA A 20 13.31 -41.54 3.03
C ALA A 20 14.53 -40.86 2.40
N ARG A 21 14.72 -41.08 1.11
CA ARG A 21 15.75 -40.40 0.30
C ARG A 21 15.53 -38.89 0.47
N PRO A 22 16.56 -38.08 0.78
CA PRO A 22 16.38 -36.63 0.78
C PRO A 22 15.86 -36.21 -0.60
N PRO A 23 14.88 -35.29 -0.66
CA PRO A 23 14.38 -34.80 -1.93
C PRO A 23 15.54 -34.25 -2.75
N PRO A 24 15.54 -34.43 -4.09
CA PRO A 24 16.57 -33.82 -4.93
C PRO A 24 16.62 -32.32 -4.64
N PRO A 25 17.82 -31.71 -4.59
CA PRO A 25 17.95 -30.27 -4.40
C PRO A 25 17.12 -29.60 -5.49
N GLN A 26 16.01 -28.99 -5.08
CA GLN A 26 15.19 -28.21 -5.99
C GLN A 26 16.06 -27.07 -6.52
N PRO A 27 16.00 -26.73 -7.81
CA PRO A 27 16.57 -25.48 -8.30
C PRO A 27 15.99 -24.38 -7.41
N VAL A 28 16.83 -23.73 -6.63
CA VAL A 28 16.44 -22.53 -5.90
C VAL A 28 15.95 -21.55 -6.95
N ALA A 29 14.63 -21.41 -7.05
CA ALA A 29 14.02 -20.39 -7.87
C ALA A 29 14.66 -19.09 -7.43
N SER A 30 15.53 -18.56 -8.27
CA SER A 30 16.13 -17.25 -8.06
C SER A 30 14.98 -16.27 -8.22
N SER A 31 14.30 -15.99 -7.12
CA SER A 31 13.35 -14.90 -7.02
C SER A 31 14.17 -13.61 -7.01
N THR A 32 14.78 -13.28 -8.15
CA THR A 32 15.10 -11.88 -8.41
C THR A 32 13.76 -11.18 -8.30
N PRO A 33 13.55 -10.29 -7.31
CA PRO A 33 12.31 -9.56 -7.22
C PRO A 33 12.10 -8.90 -8.58
N LEU A 34 10.94 -9.14 -9.18
CA LEU A 34 10.54 -8.51 -10.42
C LEU A 34 10.55 -7.01 -10.13
N VAL A 35 11.66 -6.32 -10.42
CA VAL A 35 11.72 -4.87 -10.36
C VAL A 35 10.73 -4.41 -11.42
N LYS A 36 9.52 -4.07 -10.99
CA LYS A 36 8.48 -3.55 -11.85
C LYS A 36 9.06 -2.29 -12.48
N ARG A 37 9.43 -2.39 -13.76
CA ARG A 37 9.95 -1.25 -14.51
C ARG A 37 8.74 -0.39 -14.85
N TYR A 38 8.73 0.84 -14.37
CA TYR A 38 7.76 1.83 -14.82
C TYR A 38 8.15 2.37 -16.21
N ALA A 39 7.17 2.79 -16.99
CA ALA A 39 7.42 3.57 -18.20
C ALA A 39 7.59 5.05 -17.86
N SER A 40 8.76 5.62 -18.20
CA SER A 40 9.00 7.05 -18.07
C SER A 40 8.30 7.86 -19.19
N GLY A 41 8.09 9.16 -18.94
CA GLY A 41 7.28 10.09 -19.70
C GLY A 41 6.35 10.92 -18.81
N TRP A 42 5.10 11.06 -19.26
CA TRP A 42 4.07 11.80 -18.54
C TRP A 42 3.25 10.86 -17.67
N CYS A 43 3.56 10.83 -16.38
CA CYS A 43 2.94 9.95 -15.40
C CYS A 43 1.72 10.60 -14.76
N GLY A 44 0.82 9.79 -14.23
CA GLY A 44 -0.43 10.22 -13.62
C GLY A 44 -0.48 9.94 -12.13
N VAL A 45 -1.12 10.82 -11.37
CA VAL A 45 -1.56 10.55 -10.00
C VAL A 45 -3.06 10.82 -9.89
N HIS A 46 -3.78 9.83 -9.40
CA HIS A 46 -5.18 9.96 -9.02
C HIS A 46 -5.27 10.11 -7.51
N VAL A 47 -5.97 11.13 -7.05
CA VAL A 47 -6.22 11.38 -5.62
C VAL A 47 -7.71 11.46 -5.37
N THR A 48 -8.20 10.63 -4.46
CA THR A 48 -9.53 10.78 -3.85
C THR A 48 -9.34 11.45 -2.50
N GLN A 49 -9.90 12.65 -2.33
CA GLN A 49 -9.94 13.34 -1.06
C GLN A 49 -11.32 13.23 -0.42
N TYR A 50 -11.35 12.77 0.82
CA TYR A 50 -12.55 12.64 1.63
C TYR A 50 -12.65 13.84 2.58
N GLN A 51 -13.83 14.48 2.60
CA GLN A 51 -14.16 15.58 3.50
C GLN A 51 -14.25 15.09 4.94
N LYS A 52 -13.91 15.98 5.86
CA LYS A 52 -14.10 15.78 7.29
C LYS A 52 -15.59 15.69 7.61
N ASN A 53 -15.99 14.66 8.36
CA ASN A 53 -17.34 14.48 8.90
C ASN A 53 -18.51 14.47 7.88
N GLU A 54 -18.28 14.30 6.58
CA GLU A 54 -19.36 14.23 5.59
C GLU A 54 -19.39 12.86 4.91
N GLY A 55 -20.30 11.98 5.33
CA GLY A 55 -20.58 10.69 4.69
C GLY A 55 -21.37 9.75 5.61
N PRO A 56 -21.84 8.59 5.12
CA PRO A 56 -22.39 7.53 5.99
C PRO A 56 -21.38 7.17 7.08
N THR A 57 -21.82 6.83 8.30
CA THR A 57 -20.97 6.43 9.45
C THR A 57 -20.00 5.29 9.15
N ASP A 58 -20.22 4.57 8.04
CA ASP A 58 -19.52 3.35 7.66
C ASP A 58 -18.55 3.61 6.49
N THR A 59 -18.33 4.88 6.14
CA THR A 59 -17.42 5.32 5.07
C THR A 59 -16.20 6.03 5.65
N PRO A 60 -15.06 6.06 4.94
CA PRO A 60 -13.83 6.73 5.42
C PRO A 60 -14.01 8.21 5.74
N THR A 61 -15.07 8.81 5.23
CA THR A 61 -15.58 10.18 5.42
C THR A 61 -16.14 10.48 6.81
N GLY A 62 -16.40 9.47 7.65
CA GLY A 62 -16.90 9.65 9.03
C GLY A 62 -15.85 10.06 10.07
N ASN A 63 -14.64 10.44 9.64
CA ASN A 63 -13.53 10.74 10.53
C ASN A 63 -13.37 12.24 10.82
N SER A 64 -12.74 12.54 11.96
CA SER A 64 -12.41 13.90 12.37
C SER A 64 -11.29 14.53 11.55
N GLU A 65 -10.64 13.80 10.64
CA GLU A 65 -9.51 14.25 9.82
C GLU A 65 -9.77 14.00 8.33
N TYR A 66 -9.07 14.74 7.46
CA TYR A 66 -9.10 14.47 6.03
C TYR A 66 -8.48 13.11 5.74
N ARG A 67 -9.01 12.40 4.73
CA ARG A 67 -8.37 11.20 4.22
C ARG A 67 -8.05 11.33 2.76
N LEU A 68 -6.93 10.74 2.35
CA LEU A 68 -6.57 10.60 0.94
C LEU A 68 -6.41 9.14 0.55
N THR A 69 -6.89 8.83 -0.64
CA THR A 69 -6.40 7.68 -1.41
C THR A 69 -5.60 8.22 -2.59
N VAL A 70 -4.40 7.71 -2.79
CA VAL A 70 -3.48 8.07 -3.86
C VAL A 70 -3.21 6.83 -4.70
N ALA A 71 -3.35 6.93 -6.02
CA ALA A 71 -2.94 5.90 -6.96
C ALA A 71 -2.01 6.52 -8.01
N LEU A 72 -0.87 5.87 -8.26
CA LEU A 72 0.15 6.32 -9.19
C LEU A 72 0.10 5.48 -10.46
N TYR A 73 0.27 6.12 -11.61
CA TYR A 73 0.22 5.53 -12.94
C TYR A 73 1.43 5.97 -13.75
N ASP A 74 2.04 5.05 -14.50
CA ASP A 74 3.17 5.37 -15.36
C ASP A 74 2.74 6.06 -16.67
N ALA A 75 3.70 6.33 -17.56
CA ALA A 75 3.42 6.97 -18.84
C ALA A 75 2.53 6.14 -19.78
N LEU A 76 2.38 4.83 -19.53
CA LEU A 76 1.48 3.93 -20.25
C LEU A 76 0.13 3.75 -19.55
N GLN A 77 -0.11 4.49 -18.46
CA GLN A 77 -1.30 4.38 -17.59
C GLN A 77 -1.37 3.06 -16.82
N ASP A 78 -0.25 2.37 -16.63
CA ASP A 78 -0.19 1.19 -15.76
C ASP A 78 -0.08 1.64 -14.30
N ASN A 79 -0.95 1.11 -13.44
CA ASN A 79 -0.90 1.41 -12.01
C ASN A 79 0.45 0.95 -11.43
N MET A 80 1.21 1.85 -10.81
CA MET A 80 2.52 1.59 -10.22
C MET A 80 2.48 1.36 -8.71
N GLY A 81 1.35 1.61 -8.06
CA GLY A 81 1.21 1.58 -6.62
C GLY A 81 0.37 2.76 -6.13
N GLY A 82 0.51 3.07 -4.85
CA GLY A 82 -0.29 4.08 -4.19
C GLY A 82 -0.43 3.83 -2.69
N ALA A 83 -1.29 4.62 -2.08
CA ALA A 83 -1.66 4.48 -0.68
C ALA A 83 -3.16 4.69 -0.52
N ALA A 84 -3.79 3.95 0.38
CA ALA A 84 -5.21 4.08 0.67
C ALA A 84 -5.42 4.61 2.07
N LEU A 85 -6.38 5.51 2.24
CA LEU A 85 -6.84 6.02 3.54
C LEU A 85 -5.73 6.64 4.40
N LEU A 86 -4.88 7.45 3.79
CA LEU A 86 -3.90 8.27 4.51
C LEU A 86 -4.65 9.29 5.37
N ASP A 87 -4.52 9.21 6.70
CA ASP A 87 -5.19 10.07 7.69
C ASP A 87 -4.57 11.48 7.73
N ALA A 88 -4.82 12.28 6.70
CA ALA A 88 -4.26 13.61 6.52
C ALA A 88 -4.73 14.63 7.58
N ALA A 89 -4.13 14.55 8.77
CA ALA A 89 -4.20 15.56 9.82
C ALA A 89 -3.35 16.81 9.47
N GLY A 90 -3.46 17.32 8.24
CA GLY A 90 -2.73 18.49 7.75
C GLY A 90 -1.22 18.28 7.59
N GLY A 91 -0.77 17.04 7.31
CA GLY A 91 0.64 16.65 7.26
C GLY A 91 1.16 16.31 5.86
N VAL A 92 2.48 16.12 5.80
CA VAL A 92 3.20 15.55 4.64
C VAL A 92 3.23 14.03 4.77
N TYR A 93 2.89 13.34 3.69
CA TYR A 93 3.01 11.91 3.51
C TYR A 93 4.20 11.61 2.63
N GLU A 94 5.24 11.05 3.24
CA GLU A 94 6.38 10.49 2.55
C GLU A 94 6.22 8.97 2.38
N GLY A 95 6.84 8.40 1.36
CA GLY A 95 6.97 6.95 1.22
C GLY A 95 5.71 6.23 0.69
N ILE A 96 4.98 6.85 -0.23
CA ILE A 96 3.91 6.15 -0.97
C ILE A 96 4.53 4.97 -1.75
N ASP A 97 4.10 3.75 -1.41
CA ASP A 97 4.61 2.52 -2.02
C ASP A 97 4.30 2.51 -3.52
N SER A 98 5.35 2.51 -4.35
CA SER A 98 5.21 2.61 -5.79
C SER A 98 6.42 2.03 -6.52
N GLY A 99 6.24 1.77 -7.82
CA GLY A 99 7.32 1.41 -8.74
C GLY A 99 8.24 2.57 -9.14
N LEU A 100 8.06 3.76 -8.56
CA LEU A 100 8.91 4.92 -8.85
C LEU A 100 10.29 4.78 -8.17
N PRO A 101 11.36 5.33 -8.77
CA PRO A 101 12.72 5.27 -8.23
C PRO A 101 12.96 6.22 -7.06
N ASP A 102 12.21 7.31 -7.00
CA ASP A 102 12.28 8.34 -5.96
C ASP A 102 10.99 8.36 -5.14
N VAL A 103 11.06 8.94 -3.94
CA VAL A 103 9.90 9.06 -3.06
C VAL A 103 8.90 10.05 -3.67
N PHE A 104 7.64 9.62 -3.78
CA PHE A 104 6.51 10.50 -4.08
C PHE A 104 5.86 10.93 -2.77
N GLU A 105 5.70 12.24 -2.62
CA GLU A 105 5.15 12.85 -1.40
C GLU A 105 3.84 13.58 -1.71
N VAL A 106 2.95 13.56 -0.73
CA VAL A 106 1.66 14.26 -0.78
C VAL A 106 1.44 15.05 0.51
N GLU A 107 1.08 16.31 0.38
CA GLU A 107 0.76 17.18 1.51
C GLU A 107 -0.68 17.68 1.37
N VAL A 108 -1.44 17.60 2.46
CA VAL A 108 -2.81 18.11 2.51
C VAL A 108 -2.84 19.28 3.47
N GLY A 109 -3.53 20.34 3.07
CA GLY A 109 -3.82 21.45 3.95
C GLY A 109 -4.77 21.08 5.10
N ALA A 110 -4.95 22.02 6.02
CA ALA A 110 -5.83 21.93 7.17
C ALA A 110 -7.33 22.08 6.83
N ASN A 111 -7.69 22.44 5.59
CA ASN A 111 -9.09 22.60 5.18
C ASN A 111 -9.36 22.33 3.69
N ASP A 112 -10.63 22.17 3.34
CA ASP A 112 -11.16 21.88 1.98
C ASP A 112 -10.73 22.86 0.88
N ALA A 113 -10.44 24.11 1.25
CA ALA A 113 -10.06 25.17 0.30
C ALA A 113 -8.57 25.13 -0.05
N GLN A 114 -7.76 24.40 0.70
CA GLN A 114 -6.33 24.29 0.42
C GLN A 114 -6.06 23.23 -0.64
N PRO A 115 -5.16 23.51 -1.60
CA PRO A 115 -4.79 22.55 -2.62
C PRO A 115 -3.97 21.41 -1.99
N VAL A 116 -4.06 20.22 -2.59
CA VAL A 116 -3.13 19.13 -2.29
C VAL A 116 -1.82 19.42 -3.00
N ARG A 117 -0.71 19.33 -2.28
CA ARG A 117 0.62 19.54 -2.84
C ARG A 117 1.31 18.20 -3.06
N PHE A 118 2.14 18.16 -4.09
CA PHE A 118 2.83 16.97 -4.54
C PHE A 118 4.31 17.28 -4.70
N LEU A 119 5.15 16.32 -4.31
CA LEU A 119 6.59 16.40 -4.55
C LEU A 119 7.09 15.07 -5.11
N TYR A 120 7.92 15.15 -6.14
CA TYR A 120 8.57 13.98 -6.74
C TYR A 120 9.83 14.39 -7.48
N ASN A 121 10.97 13.78 -7.14
CA ASN A 121 12.26 14.01 -7.82
C ASN A 121 12.59 15.51 -8.03
N GLY A 122 12.42 16.31 -6.97
CA GLY A 122 12.65 17.76 -6.99
C GLY A 122 11.59 18.61 -7.71
N GLN A 123 10.60 17.98 -8.35
CA GLN A 123 9.42 18.66 -8.88
C GLN A 123 8.43 18.90 -7.73
N ALA A 124 7.82 20.08 -7.70
CA ALA A 124 6.77 20.42 -6.75
C ALA A 124 5.61 21.10 -7.46
N TRP A 125 4.40 20.63 -7.22
CA TRP A 125 3.18 21.21 -7.78
C TRP A 125 1.99 21.05 -6.83
N SER A 126 0.87 21.62 -7.21
CA SER A 126 -0.35 21.62 -6.41
C SER A 126 -1.59 21.40 -7.27
N SER A 127 -2.66 20.93 -6.65
CA SER A 127 -3.91 20.54 -7.32
C SER A 127 -4.62 21.70 -8.04
N ASP A 128 -4.30 22.94 -7.72
CA ASP A 128 -4.82 24.16 -8.36
C ASP A 128 -4.03 24.61 -9.60
N GLN A 129 -3.00 23.86 -10.01
CA GLN A 129 -2.19 24.17 -11.18
C GLN A 129 -2.68 23.45 -12.45
N GLY A 130 -2.29 23.96 -13.62
CA GLY A 130 -2.80 23.48 -14.92
C GLY A 130 -2.44 22.04 -15.32
N GLN A 131 -1.59 21.36 -14.53
CA GLN A 131 -1.30 19.93 -14.69
C GLN A 131 -2.28 19.03 -13.92
N CYS A 132 -3.30 19.60 -13.29
CA CYS A 132 -4.32 18.90 -12.52
C CYS A 132 -5.73 19.20 -13.03
N SER A 133 -6.55 18.15 -13.05
CA SER A 133 -8.00 18.20 -13.22
C SER A 133 -8.65 17.89 -11.88
N VAL A 134 -9.29 18.88 -11.27
CA VAL A 134 -9.91 18.75 -9.93
C VAL A 134 -11.43 18.76 -10.06
N GLY A 135 -12.06 17.69 -9.59
CA GLY A 135 -13.51 17.62 -9.46
C GLY A 135 -14.03 18.38 -8.24
N GLY A 136 -15.32 18.74 -8.28
CA GLY A 136 -16.03 19.22 -7.10
C GLY A 136 -16.27 18.11 -6.07
N TYR A 137 -16.60 18.51 -4.85
CA TYR A 137 -17.07 17.58 -3.83
C TYR A 137 -18.47 17.05 -4.18
N ASN A 138 -18.63 15.72 -4.16
CA ASN A 138 -19.90 15.04 -4.35
C ASN A 138 -19.98 13.88 -3.34
N GLY A 139 -20.95 13.94 -2.42
CA GLY A 139 -21.13 12.92 -1.39
C GLY A 139 -19.96 12.82 -0.41
N GLY A 140 -19.33 13.95 -0.06
CA GLY A 140 -18.24 13.99 0.91
C GLY A 140 -16.86 13.64 0.34
N LEU A 141 -16.71 13.48 -0.98
CA LEU A 141 -15.41 13.25 -1.61
C LEU A 141 -15.24 14.03 -2.91
N ARG A 142 -13.99 14.32 -3.27
CA ARG A 142 -13.61 14.83 -4.60
C ARG A 142 -12.50 13.99 -5.18
N ASN A 143 -12.45 13.93 -6.52
CA ASN A 143 -11.39 13.26 -7.26
C ASN A 143 -10.51 14.29 -7.97
N MET A 144 -9.23 13.99 -8.03
CA MET A 144 -8.22 14.84 -8.65
C MET A 144 -7.29 13.97 -9.48
N ASP A 145 -7.08 14.34 -10.73
CA ASP A 145 -6.14 13.68 -11.64
C ASP A 145 -5.05 14.68 -12.00
N CYS A 146 -3.82 14.44 -11.58
CA CYS A 146 -2.68 15.29 -11.88
C CYS A 146 -1.64 14.53 -12.71
N GLY A 147 -0.91 15.26 -13.54
CA GLY A 147 0.24 14.73 -14.27
C GLY A 147 1.57 15.28 -13.76
N PHE A 148 2.62 14.48 -13.91
CA PHE A 148 3.98 14.84 -13.54
C PHE A 148 4.99 14.08 -14.40
N ASN A 149 6.24 14.54 -14.44
CA ASN A 149 7.28 13.84 -15.17
C ASN A 149 7.91 12.77 -14.27
N CYS A 150 7.81 11.51 -14.69
CA CYS A 150 8.54 10.37 -14.16
C CYS A 150 9.11 9.64 -15.37
#